data_AF-A0A960YU82-F1
#
_entry.id   AF-A0A960YU82-F1
#
_cell.length_a   1.000
_cell.length_b   1.000
_cell.length_c   1.000
_cell.angle_alpha   90.00
_cell.angle_beta   90.00
_cell.angle_gamma   90.00
#
_symmetry.space_group_name_H-M   'P 1'
#
loop_
_entity.id
_entity.type
_entity.pdbx_description
1 polymer ?
#
loop_
_entity_poly.entity_id
_entity_poly.type
_entity_poly.pdbx_seq_one_letter_code
_entity_poly.pdbx_strand_id
1 'polypeptide(L)'
;MNKKYLPSGAPGFIFCSIMLKSCQEISSITEAPPGSIVRRQNADKDQQGRLIQLNEDNSAWVVAEVIDLKEGQFLAEGGIIRVEGTDRIFCSTALFGEDENSQKALDILKNWVLFGKSPQLQAQILEFVKTSFLPEQILQWKKDDELRNLFVPVQMRFKIGKYTEKVDLDKLRAERFRSQLAELTDGKHMTYVAFVPRDTTHEPMFFSIGTKPHLETKKVLGEQAFGFHPNHGGHIKCVLEAENSPVLLTDAGSNDLGGGIHASLAEAELITEALKSLYPEFVYRPLAGRGAFGLNQSY
;
A
#
# COMPACT_ATOMS: atom_id res chain seq x y z
N MET A 1 14.90 60.13 -15.92
CA MET A 1 14.76 59.00 -15.00
C MET A 1 13.34 58.47 -15.09
N ASN A 2 13.12 57.34 -15.76
CA ASN A 2 12.30 56.22 -15.28
C ASN A 2 12.27 55.13 -16.34
N LYS A 3 12.92 54.02 -15.97
CA LYS A 3 13.11 52.82 -16.77
C LYS A 3 11.75 52.16 -17.00
N LYS A 4 11.43 51.90 -18.27
CA LYS A 4 10.41 50.91 -18.65
C LYS A 4 10.93 49.54 -18.23
N TYR A 5 10.25 48.91 -17.29
CA TYR A 5 10.42 47.49 -16.99
C TYR A 5 9.92 46.69 -18.20
N LEU A 6 10.86 46.10 -18.94
CA LEU A 6 10.59 44.94 -19.78
C LEU A 6 10.46 43.73 -18.85
N PRO A 7 9.41 42.89 -18.95
CA PRO A 7 9.43 41.61 -18.29
C PRO A 7 10.51 40.74 -18.93
N SER A 8 11.53 40.49 -18.13
CA SER A 8 12.63 39.58 -18.37
C SER A 8 12.13 38.14 -18.54
N GLY A 9 12.57 37.50 -19.63
CA GLY A 9 12.91 36.08 -19.66
C GLY A 9 11.78 35.11 -19.38
N ALA A 10 11.12 34.64 -20.44
CA ALA A 10 10.53 33.31 -20.42
C ALA A 10 11.63 32.30 -20.03
N PRO A 11 11.37 31.35 -19.11
CA PRO A 11 12.28 30.23 -18.93
C PRO A 11 12.31 29.48 -20.25
N GLY A 12 13.45 29.57 -20.94
CA GLY A 12 13.74 28.71 -22.07
C GLY A 12 13.67 27.27 -21.57
N PHE A 13 12.64 26.55 -22.00
CA PHE A 13 12.63 25.09 -21.92
C PHE A 13 13.84 24.61 -22.71
N ILE A 14 14.90 24.26 -22.00
CA ILE A 14 16.01 23.51 -22.59
C ILE A 14 15.42 22.14 -22.88
N PHE A 15 14.91 21.96 -24.10
CA PHE A 15 14.77 20.63 -24.68
C PHE A 15 16.16 20.00 -24.63
N CYS A 16 16.40 19.14 -23.65
CA CYS A 16 17.58 18.29 -23.63
C CYS A 16 17.39 17.23 -24.73
N SER A 17 17.51 17.66 -25.98
CA SER A 17 17.54 16.82 -27.17
C SER A 17 18.95 16.27 -27.36
N ILE A 18 19.52 15.68 -26.30
CA ILE A 18 20.68 14.81 -26.49
C ILE A 18 20.12 13.47 -26.95
N MET A 19 20.19 13.24 -28.26
CA MET A 19 20.02 11.91 -28.84
C MET A 19 21.04 10.99 -28.17
N LEU A 20 20.57 10.12 -27.27
CA LEU A 20 21.39 9.09 -26.67
C LEU A 20 21.82 8.14 -27.81
N LYS A 21 23.08 7.71 -27.82
CA LYS A 21 23.59 6.81 -28.89
C LYS A 21 22.76 5.52 -29.02
N SER A 22 22.21 5.06 -27.91
CA SER A 22 21.38 3.86 -27.77
C SER A 22 19.89 4.12 -27.98
N CYS A 23 19.49 5.31 -28.47
CA CYS A 23 18.11 5.69 -28.70
C CYS A 23 17.99 6.42 -30.04
N GLN A 24 17.14 5.92 -30.93
CA GLN A 24 16.89 6.52 -32.22
C GLN A 24 15.46 7.04 -32.31
N GLU A 25 15.30 8.21 -32.93
CA GLU A 25 13.98 8.69 -33.35
C GLU A 25 13.50 7.82 -34.53
N ILE A 26 12.25 7.39 -34.49
CA ILE A 26 11.63 6.55 -35.52
C ILE A 26 10.47 7.30 -36.17
N SER A 27 10.15 6.97 -37.43
CA SER A 27 9.05 7.65 -38.14
C SER A 27 7.68 7.03 -37.89
N SER A 28 7.65 5.75 -37.51
CA SER A 28 6.41 5.00 -37.26
C SER A 28 6.55 4.12 -36.03
N ILE A 29 5.45 4.01 -35.27
CA ILE A 29 5.36 3.13 -34.10
C ILE A 29 5.57 1.65 -34.43
N THR A 30 5.37 1.27 -35.71
CA THR A 30 5.57 -0.09 -36.22
C THR A 30 7.03 -0.48 -36.40
N GLU A 31 7.97 0.48 -36.33
CA GLU A 31 9.40 0.22 -36.50
C GLU A 31 10.06 -0.31 -35.21
N ALA A 32 9.42 -0.13 -34.06
CA ALA A 32 9.94 -0.56 -32.77
C ALA A 32 9.71 -2.08 -32.57
N PRO A 33 10.77 -2.88 -32.35
CA PRO A 33 10.60 -4.31 -32.09
C PRO A 33 10.11 -4.55 -30.64
N PRO A 34 9.28 -5.59 -30.41
CA PRO A 34 8.94 -6.03 -29.06
C PRO A 34 10.17 -6.23 -28.16
N GLY A 35 10.05 -5.83 -26.91
CA GLY A 35 11.12 -5.85 -25.91
C GLY A 35 11.96 -4.58 -25.86
N SER A 36 11.92 -3.72 -26.88
CA SER A 36 12.59 -2.42 -26.85
C SER A 36 11.97 -1.46 -25.83
N ILE A 37 12.78 -0.52 -25.36
CA ILE A 37 12.29 0.66 -24.64
C ILE A 37 11.82 1.66 -25.67
N VAL A 38 10.55 2.04 -25.61
CA VAL A 38 9.94 3.05 -26.46
C VAL A 38 9.60 4.30 -25.64
N ARG A 39 9.73 5.46 -26.26
CA ARG A 39 9.45 6.76 -25.62
C ARG A 39 8.65 7.64 -26.57
N ARG A 40 7.62 8.30 -26.05
CA ARG A 40 6.95 9.43 -26.72
C ARG A 40 7.29 10.73 -26.02
N GLN A 41 7.47 11.79 -26.79
CA GLN A 41 7.75 13.11 -26.26
C GLN A 41 7.01 14.18 -27.06
N ASN A 42 6.29 15.05 -26.36
CA ASN A 42 5.73 16.30 -26.88
C ASN A 42 5.84 17.40 -25.80
N ALA A 43 5.18 18.54 -25.99
CA ALA A 43 5.23 19.65 -25.02
C ALA A 43 4.66 19.27 -23.64
N ASP A 44 3.64 18.40 -23.62
CA ASP A 44 2.87 18.08 -22.43
C ASP A 44 3.31 16.77 -21.77
N LYS A 45 3.72 15.79 -22.57
CA LYS A 45 3.98 14.40 -22.16
C LYS A 45 5.38 13.97 -22.54
N ASP A 46 6.03 13.29 -21.62
CA ASP A 46 7.28 12.58 -21.85
C ASP A 46 7.18 11.22 -21.18
N GLN A 47 6.91 10.18 -21.96
CA GLN A 47 6.56 8.88 -21.41
C GLN A 47 7.38 7.78 -22.05
N GLN A 48 7.80 6.82 -21.22
CA GLN A 48 8.63 5.70 -21.60
C GLN A 48 8.00 4.39 -21.10
N GLY A 49 8.26 3.30 -21.80
CA GLY A 49 7.89 1.95 -21.36
C GLY A 49 8.56 0.89 -22.21
N ARG A 50 8.54 -0.37 -21.74
CA ARG A 50 9.03 -1.51 -22.51
C ARG A 50 7.93 -2.02 -23.43
N LEU A 51 8.16 -1.97 -24.74
CA LEU A 51 7.21 -2.45 -25.73
C LEU A 51 6.95 -3.95 -25.56
N ILE A 52 5.68 -4.32 -25.39
CA ILE A 52 5.23 -5.71 -25.44
C ILE A 52 4.78 -6.03 -26.86
N GLN A 53 3.87 -5.21 -27.39
CA GLN A 53 3.29 -5.36 -28.72
C GLN A 53 2.59 -4.06 -29.14
N LEU A 54 2.13 -4.01 -30.39
CA LEU A 54 1.16 -3.01 -30.82
C LEU A 54 -0.25 -3.40 -30.35
N ASN A 55 -1.13 -2.42 -30.24
CA ASN A 55 -2.56 -2.69 -30.10
C ASN A 55 -3.16 -3.23 -31.42
N GLU A 56 -4.41 -3.68 -31.37
CA GLU A 56 -5.05 -4.40 -32.49
C GLU A 56 -5.10 -3.62 -33.82
N ASP A 57 -5.23 -2.30 -33.77
CA ASP A 57 -5.29 -1.42 -34.94
C ASP A 57 -3.94 -0.79 -35.32
N ASN A 58 -2.86 -1.20 -34.64
CA ASN A 58 -1.50 -0.64 -34.78
C ASN A 58 -1.44 0.89 -34.59
N SER A 59 -2.35 1.48 -33.80
CA SER A 59 -2.36 2.92 -33.48
C SER A 59 -1.61 3.28 -32.18
N ALA A 60 -1.18 2.30 -31.40
CA ALA A 60 -0.60 2.51 -30.08
C ALA A 60 0.35 1.39 -29.66
N TRP A 61 1.28 1.73 -28.76
CA TRP A 61 2.11 0.73 -28.09
C TRP A 61 1.42 0.21 -26.84
N VAL A 62 1.39 -1.10 -26.68
CA VAL A 62 1.13 -1.77 -25.40
C VAL A 62 2.47 -2.00 -24.72
N VAL A 63 2.67 -1.35 -23.58
CA VAL A 63 3.95 -1.33 -22.88
C VAL A 63 3.83 -1.88 -21.47
N ALA A 64 4.92 -2.47 -20.97
CA ALA A 64 5.16 -2.71 -19.56
C ALA A 64 5.89 -1.50 -18.94
N GLU A 65 5.72 -1.34 -17.63
CA GLU A 65 6.45 -0.40 -16.80
C GLU A 65 6.43 1.05 -17.34
N VAL A 66 5.25 1.66 -17.28
CA VAL A 66 4.99 3.02 -17.80
C VAL A 66 5.59 4.06 -16.86
N ILE A 67 6.50 4.88 -17.39
CA ILE A 67 7.21 5.91 -16.64
C ILE A 67 6.94 7.26 -17.29
N ASP A 68 6.59 8.25 -16.48
CA ASP A 68 6.59 9.67 -16.85
C ASP A 68 7.97 10.26 -16.59
N LEU A 69 8.70 10.57 -17.65
CA LEU A 69 10.04 11.15 -17.58
C LEU A 69 10.02 12.66 -17.36
N LYS A 70 8.89 13.34 -17.62
CA LYS A 70 8.75 14.77 -17.37
C LYS A 70 8.63 15.03 -15.87
N GLU A 71 7.81 14.23 -15.19
CA GLU A 71 7.60 14.32 -13.74
C GLU A 71 8.54 13.39 -12.93
N GLY A 72 9.23 12.46 -13.60
CA GLY A 72 10.11 11.48 -12.97
C GLY A 72 9.36 10.45 -12.12
N GLN A 73 8.21 9.95 -12.61
CA GLN A 73 7.29 9.11 -11.85
C GLN A 73 7.01 7.77 -12.52
N PHE A 74 6.80 6.73 -11.71
CA PHE A 74 6.23 5.48 -12.17
C PHE A 74 4.71 5.58 -12.20
N LEU A 75 4.09 5.29 -13.35
CA LEU A 75 2.64 5.41 -13.55
C LEU A 75 1.92 4.07 -13.36
N ALA A 76 2.37 3.01 -14.03
CA ALA A 76 1.68 1.72 -14.03
C ALA A 76 2.58 0.57 -14.49
N GLU A 77 2.29 -0.66 -14.05
CA GLU A 77 3.01 -1.87 -14.48
C GLU A 77 2.75 -2.23 -15.95
N GLY A 78 1.62 -1.77 -16.51
CA GLY A 78 1.30 -1.90 -17.92
C GLY A 78 0.34 -0.79 -18.38
N GLY A 79 0.42 -0.44 -19.66
CA GLY A 79 -0.44 0.61 -20.21
C GLY A 79 -0.35 0.73 -21.73
N ILE A 80 -1.18 1.63 -22.26
CA ILE A 80 -1.23 1.95 -23.69
C ILE A 80 -0.68 3.35 -23.91
N ILE A 81 0.41 3.45 -24.67
CA ILE A 81 0.96 4.73 -25.13
C ILE A 81 0.45 4.97 -26.55
N ARG A 82 -0.57 5.84 -26.68
CA ARG A 82 -1.06 6.32 -27.98
C ARG A 82 -0.15 7.41 -28.53
N VAL A 83 0.17 7.38 -29.81
CA VAL A 83 1.02 8.39 -30.43
C VAL A 83 0.15 9.36 -31.22
N GLU A 84 0.33 10.65 -30.96
CA GLU A 84 -0.38 11.75 -31.60
C GLU A 84 0.51 12.39 -32.69
N GLY A 85 -0.06 13.11 -33.66
CA GLY A 85 0.68 13.62 -34.81
C GLY A 85 1.78 14.64 -34.50
N THR A 86 1.80 15.21 -33.28
CA THR A 86 2.84 16.13 -32.80
C THR A 86 3.93 15.44 -31.97
N ASP A 87 3.78 14.14 -31.72
CA ASP A 87 4.71 13.40 -30.87
C ASP A 87 5.99 13.08 -31.64
N ARG A 88 7.12 13.25 -30.95
CA ARG A 88 8.38 12.63 -31.34
C ARG A 88 8.46 11.28 -30.65
N ILE A 89 8.78 10.25 -31.42
CA ILE A 89 8.83 8.88 -30.93
C ILE A 89 10.23 8.31 -31.08
N PHE A 90 10.66 7.60 -30.04
CA PHE A 90 11.99 7.04 -29.94
C PHE A 90 11.93 5.57 -29.58
N CYS A 91 12.91 4.81 -30.05
CA CYS A 91 13.11 3.41 -29.72
C CYS A 91 14.57 3.19 -29.32
N SER A 92 14.79 2.33 -28.32
CA SER A 92 16.11 1.86 -27.96
C SER A 92 16.72 1.04 -29.10
N THR A 93 17.99 1.26 -29.39
CA THR A 93 18.81 0.44 -30.31
C THR A 93 19.70 -0.55 -29.55
N ALA A 94 19.91 -0.32 -28.26
CA ALA A 94 20.63 -1.22 -27.35
C ALA A 94 19.99 -1.19 -25.96
N LEU A 95 20.18 -2.28 -25.20
CA LEU A 95 19.74 -2.41 -23.81
C LEU A 95 20.97 -2.66 -22.91
N PHE A 96 20.74 -2.84 -21.61
CA PHE A 96 21.80 -3.27 -20.69
C PHE A 96 22.51 -4.55 -21.17
N GLY A 97 23.84 -4.51 -21.18
CA GLY A 97 24.71 -5.63 -21.57
C GLY A 97 25.94 -5.76 -20.68
N GLU A 98 27.01 -6.34 -21.23
CA GLU A 98 28.30 -6.53 -20.55
C GLU A 98 29.28 -5.36 -20.77
N ASP A 99 28.82 -4.27 -21.38
CA ASP A 99 29.65 -3.10 -21.66
C ASP A 99 29.89 -2.23 -20.40
N GLU A 100 30.91 -1.36 -20.51
CA GLU A 100 31.34 -0.51 -19.41
C GLU A 100 30.25 0.48 -18.95
N ASN A 101 29.41 0.98 -19.86
CA ASN A 101 28.34 1.92 -19.50
C ASN A 101 27.24 1.20 -18.72
N SER A 102 26.86 0.00 -19.15
CA SER A 102 25.92 -0.86 -18.43
C SER A 102 26.39 -1.13 -17.00
N GLN A 103 27.66 -1.50 -16.80
CA GLN A 103 28.19 -1.73 -15.46
C GLN A 103 28.19 -0.46 -14.61
N LYS A 104 28.66 0.67 -15.16
CA LYS A 104 28.68 1.97 -14.46
C LYS A 104 27.27 2.42 -14.06
N ALA A 105 26.27 2.22 -14.93
CA ALA A 105 24.88 2.55 -14.63
C ALA A 105 24.32 1.67 -13.50
N LEU A 106 24.61 0.36 -13.51
CA LEU A 106 24.19 -0.54 -12.42
C LEU A 106 24.88 -0.21 -11.10
N ASP A 107 26.14 0.24 -11.12
CA ASP A 107 26.85 0.61 -9.89
C ASP A 107 26.21 1.83 -9.22
N ILE A 108 25.63 2.75 -9.97
CA ILE A 108 24.85 3.88 -9.39
C ILE A 108 23.66 3.35 -8.59
N LEU A 109 22.94 2.37 -9.14
CA LEU A 109 21.81 1.75 -8.48
C LEU A 109 22.24 0.93 -7.26
N LYS A 110 23.30 0.12 -7.38
CA LYS A 110 23.78 -0.75 -6.29
C LYS A 110 24.34 0.03 -5.11
N ASN A 111 24.91 1.20 -5.35
CA ASN A 111 25.43 2.09 -4.30
C ASN A 111 24.33 2.93 -3.62
N TRP A 112 23.10 2.86 -4.08
CA TRP A 112 21.99 3.60 -3.49
C TRP A 112 21.52 2.95 -2.18
N VAL A 113 21.36 3.77 -1.13
CA VAL A 113 21.08 3.29 0.24
C VAL A 113 19.82 2.42 0.34
N LEU A 114 18.73 2.77 -0.36
CA LEU A 114 17.50 1.97 -0.29
C LEU A 114 17.64 0.61 -0.99
N PHE A 115 18.48 0.50 -2.02
CA PHE A 115 18.80 -0.80 -2.63
C PHE A 115 19.48 -1.75 -1.63
N GLY A 116 20.44 -1.23 -0.85
CA GLY A 116 21.12 -1.99 0.20
C GLY A 116 20.20 -2.42 1.35
N LYS A 117 19.18 -1.60 1.66
CA LYS A 117 18.18 -1.88 2.73
C LYS A 117 17.07 -2.84 2.32
N SER A 118 17.00 -3.26 1.05
CA SER A 118 15.92 -4.10 0.53
C SER A 118 16.45 -5.35 -0.17
N PRO A 119 17.21 -6.22 0.51
CA PRO A 119 17.86 -7.41 -0.09
C PRO A 119 16.88 -8.31 -0.84
N GLN A 120 15.66 -8.48 -0.32
CA GLN A 120 14.60 -9.30 -0.92
C GLN A 120 14.06 -8.73 -2.25
N LEU A 121 14.27 -7.44 -2.54
CA LEU A 121 13.79 -6.77 -3.74
C LEU A 121 14.90 -6.54 -4.78
N GLN A 122 16.17 -6.75 -4.43
CA GLN A 122 17.32 -6.38 -5.28
C GLN A 122 17.26 -6.96 -6.69
N ALA A 123 16.94 -8.25 -6.82
CA ALA A 123 16.84 -8.91 -8.14
C ALA A 123 15.73 -8.28 -9.00
N GLN A 124 14.57 -7.98 -8.42
CA GLN A 124 13.44 -7.38 -9.11
C GLN A 124 13.73 -5.92 -9.50
N ILE A 125 14.38 -5.16 -8.60
CA ILE A 125 14.81 -3.79 -8.88
C ILE A 125 15.82 -3.75 -10.04
N LEU A 126 16.79 -4.68 -10.05
CA LEU A 126 17.75 -4.78 -11.14
C LEU A 126 17.07 -5.07 -12.47
N GLU A 127 16.13 -6.02 -12.49
CA GLU A 127 15.39 -6.37 -13.71
C GLU A 127 14.53 -5.21 -14.21
N PHE A 128 13.78 -4.56 -13.32
CA PHE A 128 13.02 -3.36 -13.64
C PHE A 128 13.92 -2.28 -14.27
N VAL A 129 15.08 -2.01 -13.67
CA VAL A 129 16.00 -0.99 -14.21
C VAL A 129 16.55 -1.37 -15.58
N LYS A 130 16.95 -2.64 -15.76
CA LYS A 130 17.49 -3.14 -17.03
C LYS A 130 16.50 -3.10 -18.18
N THR A 131 15.23 -3.28 -17.87
CA THR A 131 14.15 -3.38 -18.87
C THR A 131 13.44 -2.07 -19.12
N SER A 132 13.57 -1.10 -18.21
CA SER A 132 12.81 0.17 -18.27
C SER A 132 13.69 1.39 -18.54
N PHE A 133 15.01 1.30 -18.46
CA PHE A 133 15.93 2.43 -18.70
C PHE A 133 17.11 2.05 -19.58
N LEU A 134 17.74 3.06 -20.18
CA LEU A 134 19.00 2.90 -20.90
C LEU A 134 20.20 3.22 -19.99
N PRO A 135 21.34 2.51 -20.12
CA PRO A 135 22.55 2.84 -19.38
C PRO A 135 22.98 4.30 -19.57
N GLU A 136 23.00 4.80 -20.81
CA GLU A 136 23.40 6.17 -21.11
C GLU A 136 22.45 7.21 -20.50
N GLN A 137 21.15 6.88 -20.43
CA GLN A 137 20.14 7.73 -19.80
C GLN A 137 20.45 7.92 -18.32
N ILE A 138 20.77 6.84 -17.60
CA ILE A 138 21.13 6.89 -16.18
C ILE A 138 22.45 7.64 -15.95
N LEU A 139 23.46 7.39 -16.80
CA LEU A 139 24.74 8.09 -16.71
C LEU A 139 24.59 9.59 -16.97
N GLN A 140 23.74 9.97 -17.92
CA GLN A 140 23.42 11.37 -18.19
C GLN A 140 22.71 12.02 -16.99
N TRP A 141 21.68 11.37 -16.42
CA TRP A 141 21.02 11.89 -15.22
C TRP A 141 21.97 12.00 -14.01
N LYS A 142 22.97 11.13 -13.89
CA LYS A 142 24.02 11.32 -12.88
C LYS A 142 24.85 12.58 -13.13
N LYS A 143 25.21 12.83 -14.39
CA LYS A 143 25.99 14.00 -14.77
C LYS A 143 25.22 15.31 -14.53
N ASP A 144 23.91 15.29 -14.76
CA ASP A 144 23.03 16.45 -14.66
C ASP A 144 22.40 16.62 -13.26
N ASP A 145 22.79 15.79 -12.28
CA ASP A 145 22.20 15.75 -10.93
C ASP A 145 20.67 15.49 -10.91
N GLU A 146 20.19 14.71 -11.89
CA GLU A 146 18.78 14.36 -12.08
C GLU A 146 18.47 12.88 -11.76
N LEU A 147 19.27 12.23 -10.90
CA LEU A 147 19.06 10.81 -10.52
C LEU A 147 17.70 10.53 -9.87
N ARG A 148 16.94 11.57 -9.49
CA ARG A 148 15.52 11.44 -9.13
C ARG A 148 14.71 10.71 -10.21
N ASN A 149 15.05 10.89 -11.50
CA ASN A 149 14.38 10.28 -12.64
C ASN A 149 14.58 8.75 -12.70
N LEU A 150 15.61 8.23 -12.01
CA LEU A 150 15.81 6.80 -11.78
C LEU A 150 15.21 6.36 -10.44
N PHE A 151 15.58 7.04 -9.35
CA PHE A 151 15.27 6.56 -8.00
C PHE A 151 13.82 6.73 -7.59
N VAL A 152 13.11 7.77 -8.06
CA VAL A 152 11.70 7.96 -7.70
C VAL A 152 10.81 6.88 -8.33
N PRO A 153 10.92 6.56 -9.64
CA PRO A 153 10.17 5.46 -10.22
C PRO A 153 10.44 4.12 -9.55
N VAL A 154 11.71 3.80 -9.23
CA VAL A 154 12.06 2.58 -8.48
C VAL A 154 11.37 2.55 -7.12
N GLN A 155 11.38 3.65 -6.37
CA GLN A 155 10.71 3.69 -5.07
C GLN A 155 9.20 3.50 -5.17
N MET A 156 8.56 4.11 -6.16
CA MET A 156 7.12 4.03 -6.39
C MET A 156 6.68 2.62 -6.81
N ARG A 157 7.43 2.00 -7.73
CA ARG A 157 7.19 0.64 -8.23
C ARG A 157 7.22 -0.41 -7.13
N PHE A 158 8.19 -0.28 -6.23
CA PHE A 158 8.47 -1.28 -5.19
C PHE A 158 7.98 -0.88 -3.79
N LYS A 159 7.28 0.24 -3.66
CA LYS A 159 6.76 0.76 -2.38
C LYS A 159 7.84 0.83 -1.30
N ILE A 160 9.00 1.38 -1.63
CA ILE A 160 10.13 1.56 -0.69
C ILE A 160 10.34 3.04 -0.35
N GLY A 161 10.96 3.28 0.81
CA GLY A 161 11.24 4.64 1.29
C GLY A 161 9.95 5.40 1.60
N LYS A 162 9.77 6.60 1.03
CA LYS A 162 8.58 7.43 1.30
C LYS A 162 7.29 6.87 0.69
N TYR A 163 7.39 5.91 -0.23
CA TYR A 163 6.26 5.28 -0.91
C TYR A 163 5.88 3.93 -0.29
N THR A 164 6.52 3.55 0.82
CA THR A 164 6.06 2.40 1.62
C THR A 164 4.65 2.66 2.08
N GLU A 165 3.77 1.72 1.77
CA GLU A 165 2.39 1.76 2.20
C GLU A 165 2.36 1.80 3.72
N LYS A 166 1.86 2.90 4.26
CA LYS A 166 1.57 2.98 5.69
C LYS A 166 0.34 2.14 5.93
N VAL A 167 0.55 0.94 6.46
CA VAL A 167 -0.55 0.15 7.00
C VAL A 167 -1.13 0.93 8.17
N ASP A 168 -2.38 1.36 8.04
CA ASP A 168 -3.13 1.90 9.16
C ASP A 168 -3.41 0.74 10.13
N LEU A 169 -2.59 0.69 11.19
CA LEU A 169 -2.58 -0.40 12.15
C LEU A 169 -3.89 -0.45 12.96
N ASP A 170 -4.52 0.70 13.21
CA ASP A 170 -5.81 0.78 13.90
C ASP A 170 -6.94 0.24 13.02
N LYS A 171 -6.93 0.62 11.74
CA LYS A 171 -7.87 0.07 10.75
C LYS A 171 -7.71 -1.44 10.59
N LEU A 172 -6.47 -1.93 10.48
CA LEU A 172 -6.19 -3.37 10.39
C LEU A 172 -6.72 -4.13 11.62
N ARG A 173 -6.51 -3.60 12.83
CA ARG A 173 -7.06 -4.18 14.06
C ARG A 173 -8.59 -4.22 14.00
N ALA A 174 -9.22 -3.09 13.68
CA ALA A 174 -10.67 -2.95 13.67
C ALA A 174 -11.31 -3.90 12.67
N GLU A 175 -10.76 -4.03 11.46
CA GLU A 175 -11.22 -4.95 10.42
C GLU A 175 -11.07 -6.40 10.82
N ARG A 176 -9.93 -6.79 11.43
CA ARG A 176 -9.72 -8.16 11.92
C ARG A 176 -10.76 -8.56 12.96
N PHE A 177 -11.02 -7.69 13.94
CA PHE A 177 -12.03 -7.99 14.97
C PHE A 177 -13.44 -8.04 14.36
N ARG A 178 -13.77 -7.13 13.42
CA ARG A 178 -15.05 -7.14 12.68
C ARG A 178 -15.27 -8.45 11.95
N SER A 179 -14.25 -8.97 11.25
CA SER A 179 -14.33 -10.25 10.55
C SER A 179 -14.60 -11.41 11.52
N GLN A 180 -13.95 -11.42 12.69
CA GLN A 180 -14.20 -12.45 13.71
C GLN A 180 -15.65 -12.40 14.22
N LEU A 181 -16.24 -11.21 14.40
CA LEU A 181 -17.66 -11.07 14.75
C LEU A 181 -18.57 -11.64 13.65
N ALA A 182 -18.28 -11.33 12.39
CA ALA A 182 -19.05 -11.81 11.25
C ALA A 182 -18.96 -13.34 11.04
N GLU A 183 -17.86 -13.96 11.46
CA GLU A 183 -17.62 -15.40 11.36
C GLU A 183 -18.26 -16.21 12.51
N LEU A 184 -18.79 -15.55 13.55
CA LEU A 184 -19.47 -16.25 14.63
C LEU A 184 -20.80 -16.84 14.14
N THR A 185 -20.86 -18.18 14.15
CA THR A 185 -22.06 -18.96 13.86
C THR A 185 -22.84 -19.30 15.14
N ASP A 186 -24.08 -19.75 14.98
CA ASP A 186 -24.98 -20.07 16.09
C ASP A 186 -24.32 -20.97 17.16
N GLY A 187 -24.45 -20.57 18.42
CA GLY A 187 -23.89 -21.26 19.57
C GLY A 187 -22.37 -21.10 19.74
N LYS A 188 -21.64 -20.51 18.78
CA LYS A 188 -20.20 -20.24 18.90
C LYS A 188 -19.95 -18.95 19.64
N HIS A 189 -18.82 -18.91 20.33
CA HIS A 189 -18.37 -17.75 21.07
C HIS A 189 -16.90 -17.42 20.74
N MET A 190 -16.50 -16.23 21.14
CA MET A 190 -15.11 -15.77 21.18
C MET A 190 -14.84 -15.05 22.50
N THR A 191 -13.59 -15.10 22.94
CA THR A 191 -13.06 -14.34 24.07
C THR A 191 -12.47 -13.05 23.55
N TYR A 192 -12.79 -11.92 24.18
CA TYR A 192 -12.20 -10.63 23.80
C TYR A 192 -11.49 -9.96 24.98
N VAL A 193 -10.52 -9.11 24.64
CA VAL A 193 -9.97 -8.09 25.54
C VAL A 193 -10.23 -6.72 24.91
N ALA A 194 -10.53 -5.73 25.74
CA ALA A 194 -10.92 -4.41 25.26
C ALA A 194 -10.29 -3.29 26.08
N PHE A 195 -10.03 -2.18 25.42
CA PHE A 195 -9.85 -0.89 26.04
C PHE A 195 -11.13 -0.08 25.78
N VAL A 196 -11.87 0.23 26.84
CA VAL A 196 -13.03 1.10 26.77
C VAL A 196 -12.74 2.33 27.62
N PRO A 197 -12.49 3.50 27.00
CA PRO A 197 -12.16 4.71 27.72
C PRO A 197 -13.37 5.25 28.49
N ARG A 198 -13.09 5.99 29.56
CA ARG A 198 -14.11 6.73 30.33
C ARG A 198 -14.34 8.14 29.80
N ASP A 199 -13.44 8.61 28.95
CA ASP A 199 -13.51 9.90 28.27
C ASP A 199 -14.04 9.75 26.84
N THR A 200 -14.43 10.87 26.23
CA THR A 200 -14.93 10.92 24.85
C THR A 200 -13.82 11.20 23.83
N THR A 201 -12.56 11.27 24.26
CA THR A 201 -11.43 11.66 23.41
C THR A 201 -10.71 10.47 22.80
N HIS A 202 -10.75 9.32 23.48
CA HIS A 202 -10.19 8.07 22.97
C HIS A 202 -11.29 7.19 22.40
N GLU A 203 -10.96 6.45 21.34
CA GLU A 203 -11.86 5.46 20.79
C GLU A 203 -11.71 4.11 21.53
N PRO A 204 -12.80 3.34 21.67
CA PRO A 204 -12.71 1.99 22.19
C PRO A 204 -11.94 1.08 21.23
N MET A 205 -11.24 0.09 21.79
CA MET A 205 -10.44 -0.87 21.04
C MET A 205 -10.74 -2.30 21.49
N PHE A 206 -10.88 -3.22 20.54
CA PHE A 206 -11.18 -4.61 20.80
C PHE A 206 -10.16 -5.53 20.12
N PHE A 207 -9.89 -6.67 20.75
CA PHE A 207 -9.01 -7.69 20.21
C PHE A 207 -9.44 -9.09 20.66
N SER A 208 -9.27 -10.08 19.79
CA SER A 208 -9.50 -11.48 20.07
C SER A 208 -8.60 -12.37 19.22
N ILE A 209 -8.32 -13.57 19.75
CA ILE A 209 -7.68 -14.67 19.03
C ILE A 209 -8.59 -15.91 19.02
N GLY A 210 -9.91 -15.70 19.05
CA GLY A 210 -10.91 -16.76 19.10
C GLY A 210 -11.30 -17.12 20.54
N THR A 211 -11.31 -18.40 20.88
CA THR A 211 -11.81 -18.93 22.17
C THR A 211 -10.72 -19.07 23.24
N LYS A 212 -9.53 -18.51 23.03
CA LYS A 212 -8.43 -18.62 24.00
C LYS A 212 -8.73 -17.80 25.27
N PRO A 213 -8.15 -18.16 26.43
CA PRO A 213 -8.35 -17.40 27.67
C PRO A 213 -7.91 -15.93 27.57
N HIS A 214 -8.44 -15.07 28.46
CA HIS A 214 -8.12 -13.64 28.48
C HIS A 214 -6.62 -13.37 28.62
N LEU A 215 -5.93 -14.11 29.50
CA LEU A 215 -4.50 -13.97 29.72
C LEU A 215 -3.67 -14.28 28.46
N GLU A 216 -4.02 -15.35 27.73
CA GLU A 216 -3.35 -15.72 26.47
C GLU A 216 -3.64 -14.67 25.38
N THR A 217 -4.89 -14.22 25.27
CA THR A 217 -5.30 -13.16 24.35
C THR A 217 -4.54 -11.85 24.62
N LYS A 218 -4.41 -11.45 25.89
CA LYS A 218 -3.64 -10.28 26.31
C LYS A 218 -2.14 -10.42 26.01
N LYS A 219 -1.58 -11.61 26.17
CA LYS A 219 -0.18 -11.88 25.82
C LYS A 219 0.04 -11.68 24.32
N VAL A 220 -0.79 -12.29 23.48
CA VAL A 220 -0.67 -12.15 22.02
C VAL A 220 -0.89 -10.71 21.57
N LEU A 221 -1.79 -9.97 22.23
CA LEU A 221 -1.98 -8.53 21.98
C LEU A 221 -0.68 -7.73 22.19
N GLY A 222 0.09 -8.05 23.22
CA GLY A 222 1.38 -7.39 23.50
C GLY A 222 2.46 -7.65 22.44
N GLU A 223 2.29 -8.68 21.62
CA GLU A 223 3.18 -9.01 20.50
C GLU A 223 2.72 -8.37 19.17
N GLN A 224 1.52 -7.78 19.12
CA GLN A 224 1.01 -7.11 17.92
C GLN A 224 1.56 -5.68 17.80
N ALA A 225 1.81 -5.25 16.56
CA ALA A 225 2.22 -3.87 16.26
C ALA A 225 1.16 -2.81 16.65
N PHE A 226 -0.11 -3.19 16.74
CA PHE A 226 -1.24 -2.37 17.20
C PHE A 226 -1.65 -2.64 18.66
N GLY A 227 -0.75 -3.22 19.46
CA GLY A 227 -1.02 -3.56 20.85
C GLY A 227 -1.52 -2.37 21.66
N PHE A 228 -2.46 -2.62 22.57
CA PHE A 228 -2.98 -1.62 23.51
C PHE A 228 -3.10 -2.23 24.92
N HIS A 229 -3.35 -1.39 25.93
CA HIS A 229 -3.53 -1.82 27.31
C HIS A 229 -5.02 -2.07 27.59
N PRO A 230 -5.52 -3.32 27.58
CA PRO A 230 -6.92 -3.59 27.83
C PRO A 230 -7.27 -3.30 29.29
N ASN A 231 -8.45 -2.72 29.52
CA ASN A 231 -9.05 -2.50 30.83
C ASN A 231 -10.34 -3.29 31.06
N HIS A 232 -10.80 -4.04 30.05
CA HIS A 232 -11.94 -4.94 30.12
C HIS A 232 -11.63 -6.26 29.39
N GLY A 233 -12.40 -7.30 29.70
CA GLY A 233 -12.44 -8.54 28.94
C GLY A 233 -13.75 -9.28 29.18
N GLY A 234 -14.10 -10.16 28.27
CA GLY A 234 -15.34 -10.92 28.35
C GLY A 234 -15.50 -11.88 27.18
N HIS A 235 -16.75 -12.22 26.88
CA HIS A 235 -17.09 -13.14 25.81
C HIS A 235 -18.22 -12.59 24.95
N ILE A 236 -18.18 -12.95 23.67
CA ILE A 236 -19.24 -12.67 22.71
C ILE A 236 -19.70 -14.01 22.15
N LYS A 237 -20.99 -14.31 22.22
CA LYS A 237 -21.61 -15.53 21.70
C LYS A 237 -22.71 -15.19 20.70
N CYS A 238 -22.70 -15.82 19.55
CA CYS A 238 -23.77 -15.70 18.57
C CYS A 238 -24.91 -16.66 18.91
N VAL A 239 -26.14 -16.15 18.86
CA VAL A 239 -27.38 -16.94 18.88
C VAL A 239 -28.27 -16.50 17.73
N LEU A 240 -28.99 -17.43 17.13
CA LEU A 240 -30.02 -17.10 16.15
C LEU A 240 -31.36 -16.86 16.85
N GLU A 241 -31.98 -15.72 16.60
CA GLU A 241 -33.34 -15.42 17.04
C GLU A 241 -34.37 -15.72 15.95
N ALA A 242 -35.63 -15.36 16.21
CA ALA A 242 -36.70 -15.50 15.23
C ALA A 242 -36.26 -14.90 13.88
N GLU A 243 -36.62 -15.60 12.79
CA GLU A 243 -36.23 -15.25 11.41
C GLU A 243 -34.72 -15.44 11.10
N ASN A 244 -33.98 -16.22 11.89
CA ASN A 244 -32.54 -16.50 11.72
C ASN A 244 -31.67 -15.24 11.79
N SER A 245 -32.11 -14.21 12.52
CA SER A 245 -31.30 -13.02 12.74
C SER A 245 -30.23 -13.29 13.81
N PRO A 246 -28.93 -13.14 13.50
CA PRO A 246 -27.87 -13.36 14.47
C PRO A 246 -27.82 -12.23 15.51
N VAL A 247 -27.79 -12.61 16.79
CA VAL A 247 -27.64 -11.71 17.94
C VAL A 247 -26.38 -12.10 18.71
N LEU A 248 -25.54 -11.11 18.97
CA LEU A 248 -24.28 -11.23 19.69
C LEU A 248 -24.50 -10.94 21.18
N LEU A 249 -24.67 -12.01 21.95
CA LEU A 249 -24.72 -11.97 23.40
C LEU A 249 -23.34 -11.61 23.94
N THR A 250 -23.23 -10.53 24.70
CA THR A 250 -21.94 -9.98 25.15
C THR A 250 -21.91 -9.86 26.66
N ASP A 251 -20.88 -10.39 27.29
CA ASP A 251 -20.63 -10.23 28.73
C ASP A 251 -19.29 -9.53 29.00
N ALA A 252 -19.09 -9.04 30.22
CA ALA A 252 -17.83 -8.44 30.70
C ALA A 252 -17.11 -9.36 31.72
N GLY A 253 -17.29 -10.68 31.59
CA GLY A 253 -16.97 -11.66 32.62
C GLY A 253 -15.53 -12.17 32.62
N SER A 254 -14.53 -11.27 32.73
CA SER A 254 -13.11 -11.66 32.85
C SER A 254 -12.63 -11.66 34.30
N ASN A 255 -11.86 -12.69 34.71
CA ASN A 255 -11.19 -12.70 36.02
C ASN A 255 -9.94 -11.81 36.03
N ASP A 256 -9.31 -11.64 34.88
CA ASP A 256 -8.04 -10.91 34.74
C ASP A 256 -8.24 -9.42 34.49
N LEU A 257 -9.36 -9.07 33.86
CA LEU A 257 -9.65 -7.73 33.34
C LEU A 257 -11.06 -7.26 33.72
N GLY A 258 -11.67 -7.81 34.78
CA GLY A 258 -13.04 -7.47 35.19
C GLY A 258 -13.46 -8.13 36.50
N GLY A 259 -14.77 -8.17 36.75
CA GLY A 259 -15.37 -8.78 37.94
C GLY A 259 -15.63 -10.29 37.82
N GLY A 260 -15.22 -10.94 36.72
CA GLY A 260 -15.46 -12.36 36.47
C GLY A 260 -16.96 -12.70 36.49
N ILE A 261 -17.34 -13.71 37.28
CA ILE A 261 -18.76 -14.09 37.47
C ILE A 261 -19.60 -12.97 38.12
N HIS A 262 -18.97 -12.00 38.78
CA HIS A 262 -19.62 -10.89 39.45
C HIS A 262 -19.68 -9.61 38.60
N ALA A 263 -19.25 -9.68 37.33
CA ALA A 263 -19.37 -8.56 36.41
C ALA A 263 -20.83 -8.09 36.32
N SER A 264 -21.05 -6.78 36.46
CA SER A 264 -22.37 -6.18 36.49
C SER A 264 -22.98 -6.11 35.08
N LEU A 265 -24.31 -6.01 35.02
CA LEU A 265 -24.99 -5.74 33.75
C LEU A 265 -24.56 -4.38 33.16
N ALA A 266 -24.34 -3.38 34.01
CA ALA A 266 -23.90 -2.04 33.60
C ALA A 266 -22.54 -2.05 32.89
N GLU A 267 -21.61 -2.90 33.34
CA GLU A 267 -20.32 -3.10 32.64
C GLU A 267 -20.54 -3.74 31.27
N ALA A 268 -21.39 -4.76 31.17
CA ALA A 268 -21.73 -5.37 29.89
C ALA A 268 -22.42 -4.38 28.93
N GLU A 269 -23.31 -3.53 29.45
CA GLU A 269 -23.96 -2.45 28.69
C GLU A 269 -22.92 -1.49 28.12
N LEU A 270 -21.97 -1.02 28.94
CA LEU A 270 -20.86 -0.15 28.50
C LEU A 270 -20.07 -0.79 27.35
N ILE A 271 -19.74 -2.08 27.45
CA ILE A 271 -19.06 -2.81 26.37
C ILE A 271 -19.92 -2.86 25.11
N THR A 272 -21.20 -3.20 25.24
CA THR A 272 -22.08 -3.31 24.06
C THR A 272 -22.31 -1.97 23.37
N GLU A 273 -22.36 -0.85 24.10
CA GLU A 273 -22.42 0.47 23.48
C GLU A 273 -21.13 0.82 22.74
N ALA A 274 -19.97 0.47 23.29
CA ALA A 274 -18.69 0.62 22.59
C ALA A 274 -18.63 -0.24 21.31
N LEU A 275 -19.12 -1.49 21.35
CA LEU A 275 -19.22 -2.36 20.18
C LEU A 275 -20.18 -1.81 19.13
N LYS A 276 -21.37 -1.33 19.52
CA LYS A 276 -22.34 -0.70 18.62
C LYS A 276 -21.77 0.54 17.95
N SER A 277 -20.97 1.33 18.68
CA SER A 277 -20.32 2.52 18.11
C SER A 277 -19.30 2.17 17.04
N LEU A 278 -18.57 1.05 17.19
CA LEU A 278 -17.53 0.63 16.23
C LEU A 278 -18.10 -0.19 15.07
N TYR A 279 -19.11 -1.02 15.35
CA TYR A 279 -19.64 -2.03 14.45
C TYR A 279 -21.18 -2.03 14.50
N PRO A 280 -21.83 -0.95 14.04
CA PRO A 280 -23.29 -0.76 14.15
C PRO A 280 -24.10 -1.78 13.34
N GLU A 281 -23.48 -2.54 12.43
CA GLU A 281 -24.12 -3.55 11.61
C GLU A 281 -24.53 -4.83 12.35
N PHE A 282 -24.02 -5.05 13.57
CA PHE A 282 -24.36 -6.22 14.38
C PHE A 282 -25.35 -5.87 15.50
N VAL A 283 -26.16 -6.85 15.89
CA VAL A 283 -27.11 -6.72 16.99
C VAL A 283 -26.48 -7.28 18.26
N TYR A 284 -26.33 -6.45 19.29
CA TYR A 284 -25.71 -6.83 20.56
C TYR A 284 -26.74 -6.89 21.69
N ARG A 285 -26.57 -7.86 22.59
CA ARG A 285 -27.35 -7.96 23.83
C ARG A 285 -26.42 -8.14 25.04
N PRO A 286 -26.41 -7.20 26.00
CA PRO A 286 -25.57 -7.32 27.18
C PRO A 286 -26.09 -8.40 28.13
N LEU A 287 -25.18 -9.13 28.75
CA LEU A 287 -25.46 -10.12 29.79
C LEU A 287 -24.53 -9.91 30.99
N ALA A 288 -25.08 -10.02 32.20
CA ALA A 288 -24.30 -9.96 33.42
C ALA A 288 -23.40 -11.19 33.61
N GLY A 289 -22.35 -11.03 34.43
CA GLY A 289 -21.42 -12.09 34.80
C GLY A 289 -20.73 -12.72 33.59
N ARG A 290 -20.81 -14.04 33.48
CA ARG A 290 -20.34 -14.84 32.32
C ARG A 290 -21.49 -15.37 31.47
N GLY A 291 -22.53 -14.55 31.28
CA GLY A 291 -23.76 -14.98 30.63
C GLY A 291 -23.60 -15.42 29.17
N ALA A 292 -22.61 -14.89 28.44
CA ALA A 292 -22.35 -15.28 27.06
C ALA A 292 -21.54 -16.58 26.95
N PHE A 293 -20.66 -16.85 27.93
CA PHE A 293 -19.85 -18.08 27.99
C PHE A 293 -20.59 -19.26 28.63
N GLY A 294 -21.41 -18.99 29.65
CA GLY A 294 -22.10 -19.97 30.48
C GLY A 294 -21.51 -20.08 31.89
N LEU A 295 -22.37 -20.31 32.90
CA LEU A 295 -21.99 -20.31 34.32
C LEU A 295 -21.15 -21.53 34.77
N ASN A 296 -21.14 -22.63 34.00
CA ASN A 296 -20.54 -23.91 34.38
C ASN A 296 -19.23 -24.26 33.65
N GLN A 297 -18.71 -23.39 32.79
CA GLN A 297 -17.42 -23.61 32.13
C GLN A 297 -16.35 -22.73 32.79
N SER A 298 -15.42 -23.38 33.50
CA SER A 298 -14.24 -22.77 34.10
C SER A 298 -13.00 -23.22 33.35
N TYR A 299 -12.27 -22.29 32.74
CA TYR A 299 -10.83 -22.41 32.52
C TYR A 299 -10.11 -21.65 33.63
#